data_AF-A0A3D5X4Q9-F1
#
_entry.id   AF-A0A3D5X4Q9-F1
#
_cell.length_a   1.000
_cell.length_b   1.000
_cell.length_c   1.000
_cell.angle_alpha   90.00
_cell.angle_beta   90.00
_cell.angle_gamma   90.00
#
_symmetry.space_group_name_H-M   'P 1'
#
loop_
_entity.id
_entity.type
_entity.pdbx_description
1 polymer ?
#
loop_
_entity_poly.entity_id
_entity_poly.type
_entity_poly.pdbx_seq_one_letter_code
_entity_poly.pdbx_strand_id
1 'polypeptide(L)' 'MLIEKLLEIAILEDIGDGDHSSLSCIPDTAQGEVQLMVKQQGV' A
#
# COMPACT_ATOMS: atom_id res chain seq x y z
N MET A 1 11.99 -4.66 -16.24
CA MET A 1 10.95 -4.81 -17.29
C MET A 1 9.85 -3.75 -17.12
N LEU A 2 8.91 -3.59 -18.06
CA LEU A 2 7.86 -2.55 -18.01
C LEU A 2 7.01 -2.58 -16.73
N ILE A 3 6.62 -3.77 -16.25
CA ILE A 3 5.76 -3.94 -15.07
C ILE A 3 6.40 -3.33 -13.81
N GLU A 4 7.69 -3.58 -13.58
CA GLU A 4 8.42 -3.05 -12.42
C GLU A 4 8.39 -1.51 -12.41
N LYS A 5 8.57 -0.91 -13.59
CA LYS A 5 8.55 0.56 -13.73
C LYS A 5 7.17 1.15 -13.50
N LEU A 6 6.11 0.45 -13.91
CA LEU A 6 4.74 0.87 -13.63
C LEU A 6 4.43 0.78 -12.13
N LEU A 7 4.92 -0.27 -11.46
CA LEU A 7 4.77 -0.44 -10.02
C LEU A 7 5.47 0.70 -9.26
N GLU A 8 6.71 1.02 -9.64
CA GLU A 8 7.48 2.11 -9.03
C GLU A 8 6.78 3.46 -9.18
N ILE A 9 6.28 3.78 -10.38
CA ILE A 9 5.52 5.02 -10.62
C ILE A 9 4.25 5.08 -9.78
N ALA A 10 3.47 3.99 -9.71
CA ALA A 10 2.23 3.95 -8.95
C ALA A 10 2.45 4.13 -7.43
N ILE A 11 3.51 3.52 -6.89
CA ILE A 11 3.86 3.68 -5.47
C ILE A 11 4.33 5.10 -5.17
N LEU A 12 5.13 5.71 -6.05
CA LEU A 12 5.59 7.09 -5.88
C LEU A 12 4.44 8.11 -5.93
N GLU A 13 3.45 7.88 -6.80
CA GLU A 13 2.25 8.71 -6.90
C GLU A 13 1.43 8.70 -5.61
N ASP A 14 1.20 7.51 -5.03
CA ASP A 14 0.32 7.33 -3.86
C ASP A 14 0.96 7.82 -2.55
N ILE A 15 2.27 7.62 -2.38
CA ILE A 15 2.98 7.94 -1.13
C ILE A 15 3.50 9.38 -1.09
N GLY A 16 4.00 9.93 -2.21
CA GLY A 16 4.58 11.28 -2.22
C GLY A 16 5.69 11.49 -1.18
N ASP A 17 5.47 12.38 -0.21
CA ASP A 17 6.38 12.68 0.90
C ASP A 17 6.22 11.76 2.13
N GLY A 18 5.20 10.90 2.13
CA GLY A 18 4.96 9.88 3.15
C GLY A 18 3.48 9.65 3.44
N ASP A 19 3.15 8.48 4.00
CA ASP A 19 1.82 8.21 4.54
C ASP A 19 1.71 8.71 5.99
N HIS A 20 1.41 10.00 6.13
CA HIS A 20 1.27 10.67 7.43
C HIS A 20 0.21 10.02 8.33
N SER A 21 -0.82 9.39 7.75
CA SER A 21 -1.89 8.77 8.51
C SER A 21 -1.40 7.51 9.23
N SER A 22 -0.66 6.65 8.54
CA SER A 22 -0.01 5.49 9.16
C SER A 22 1.09 5.92 10.14
N LEU A 23 1.96 6.85 9.74
CA LEU A 23 3.08 7.31 10.58
C LEU A 23 2.63 7.94 11.91
N SER A 24 1.49 8.62 11.93
CA SER A 24 0.96 9.24 13.14
C SER A 24 0.23 8.27 14.07
N CYS A 25 -0.31 7.17 13.53
CA CYS A 25 -1.22 6.29 14.27
C CYS A 25 -0.64 4.91 14.59
N ILE A 26 0.37 4.46 13.86
CA ILE A 26 0.92 3.10 13.95
C ILE A 26 2.39 3.17 14.35
N PRO A 27 2.81 2.55 15.48
CA PRO A 27 4.21 2.47 15.85
C PRO A 27 5.05 1.70 14.83
N ASP A 28 6.29 2.14 14.60
CA ASP A 28 7.23 1.54 13.64
C ASP A 28 7.53 0.06 13.88
N THR A 29 7.32 -0.42 15.12
CA THR A 29 7.56 -1.81 15.53
C THR A 29 6.30 -2.68 15.44
N ALA A 30 5.15 -2.13 15.08
CA ALA A 30 3.89 -2.87 15.01
C ALA A 30 3.91 -3.84 13.82
N GLN A 31 3.43 -5.06 14.04
CA GLN A 31 3.18 -6.04 12.97
C GLN A 31 1.70 -6.38 12.97
N GLY A 32 1.10 -6.42 11.79
CA GLY A 32 -0.29 -6.80 11.57
C GLY A 32 -0.40 -7.87 10.50
N GLU A 33 -1.48 -8.64 10.55
CA GLU A 33 -1.85 -9.57 9.49
C GLU A 33 -3.01 -8.99 8.68
N VAL A 34 -2.95 -9.16 7.37
CA VAL A 34 -3.98 -8.68 6.44
C VAL A 34 -4.42 -9.81 5.53
N GLN A 35 -5.73 -9.92 5.33
CA GLN A 35 -6.35 -10.87 4.44
C GLN A 35 -7.05 -10.12 3.31
N LEU A 36 -6.73 -10.46 2.05
CA LEU A 36 -7.47 -9.96 0.90
C LEU A 36 -8.82 -10.68 0.82
N MET A 37 -9.90 -9.91 1.01
CA MET A 37 -11.27 -10.43 0.96
C MET A 37 -11.98 -9.94 -0.31
N VAL A 38 -12.58 -10.87 -1.06
CA VAL A 38 -13.42 -10.54 -2.21
C VAL A 38 -14.77 -10.03 -1.72
N LYS A 39 -15.07 -8.75 -1.99
CA LYS A 39 -16.31 -8.10 -1.51
C LYS A 39 -17.55 -8.48 -2.33
N GLN A 40 -17.36 -8.87 -3.59
CA GLN A 40 -18.44 -9.19 -4.52
C GLN A 40 -17.97 -10.22 -5.56
N GLN A 41 -18.90 -11.02 -6.08
CA GLN A 41 -18.58 -11.95 -7.16
C GLN A 41 -18.20 -11.21 -8.44
N GLY A 42 -17.22 -11.75 -9.16
CA GLY A 42 -16.74 -11.20 -10.42
C GLY A 42 -15.38 -11.77 -10.81
N VAL A 43 -14.87 -11.27 -11.93
CA VAL A 43 -13.49 -11.39 -12.38
C VAL A 43 -12.94 -9.97 -12.53
#